data_AF-A0A084R0H6-F1
#
_entry.id   AF-A0A084R0H6-F1
#
_cell.length_a   1.000
_cell.length_b   1.000
_cell.length_c   1.000
_cell.angle_alpha   90.00
_cell.angle_beta   90.00
_cell.angle_gamma   90.00
#
_symmetry.space_group_name_H-M   'P 1'
#
loop_
_entity.id
_entity.type
_entity.pdbx_description
1 polymer ?
#
loop_
_entity_poly.entity_id
_entity_poly.type
_entity_poly.pdbx_seq_one_letter_code
_entity_poly.pdbx_strand_id
1 'polypeptide(L)'
;MQSLWTRLCGTPRAAIKIRCGSLDAPPVGEPRMVLVQTFRVAKHCSGIDRHNHDKVVIEEFTLHQWKPFLIDDRPARPSLHGRTYEWPFEFLVPGNQKESFRGCRRCRLAYRIEASTADGASINTRSYVPIRITRCPPISSYELMDPLTTSGKWAGSINFSASILHKAIPLGGLIPVEAHINNLDPGTLIMKARFYLLETHVAHTNSSETNPEYLQRIVIEWSLDTCGDFKQSYAWQQCLDLPRVVGQCSPDFSVYGVSMSHTLHFAATIVKDGVELEVGKSADYGETSGLTRSSDAHDKLMYITEIRYQSI
;
A
#
# COMPACT_ATOMS: atom_id res chain seq x y z
N MET A 1 -24.60 -27.13 13.54
CA MET A 1 -23.30 -26.43 13.72
C MET A 1 -23.51 -24.92 13.57
N GLN A 2 -24.28 -24.36 14.49
CA GLN A 2 -24.50 -22.93 14.70
C GLN A 2 -24.07 -22.67 16.14
N SER A 3 -22.89 -22.07 16.35
CA SER A 3 -22.48 -21.38 17.58
C SER A 3 -20.98 -21.11 17.48
N LEU A 4 -20.63 -19.83 17.26
CA LEU A 4 -19.37 -19.17 17.66
C LEU A 4 -19.18 -17.77 17.02
N TRP A 5 -20.17 -17.26 16.28
CA TRP A 5 -20.17 -15.87 15.78
C TRP A 5 -20.85 -14.90 16.74
N THR A 6 -20.36 -14.78 17.97
CA THR A 6 -20.79 -13.67 18.86
C THR A 6 -19.77 -13.41 19.96
N ARG A 7 -18.60 -12.85 19.65
CA ARG A 7 -17.82 -12.08 20.63
C ARG A 7 -17.22 -10.85 19.95
N LEU A 8 -17.42 -9.71 20.63
CA LEU A 8 -17.06 -8.33 20.26
C LEU A 8 -18.11 -7.52 19.48
N CYS A 9 -19.39 -7.63 19.85
CA CYS A 9 -20.36 -6.53 19.65
C CYS A 9 -20.49 -5.72 20.96
N GLY A 10 -19.40 -5.10 21.40
CA GLY A 10 -19.52 -3.84 22.13
C GLY A 10 -19.37 -2.75 21.09
N THR A 11 -20.38 -1.89 20.90
CA THR A 11 -20.18 -0.70 20.07
C THR A 11 -18.98 0.06 20.64
N PRO A 12 -17.93 0.33 19.84
CA PRO A 12 -16.79 1.08 20.34
C PRO A 12 -17.26 2.50 20.67
N ARG A 13 -17.44 2.76 21.96
CA ARG A 13 -17.81 4.08 22.48
C ARG A 13 -16.54 4.84 22.81
N ALA A 14 -16.35 5.98 22.16
CA ALA A 14 -15.28 6.92 22.48
C ALA A 14 -15.90 8.19 23.08
N ALA A 15 -15.10 8.96 23.81
CA ALA A 15 -15.52 10.22 24.39
C ALA A 15 -14.44 11.28 24.25
N ILE A 16 -14.85 12.53 23.98
CA ILE A 16 -13.99 13.69 24.14
C ILE A 16 -14.00 14.11 25.61
N LYS A 17 -12.82 14.42 26.15
CA LYS A 17 -12.67 14.99 27.49
C LYS A 17 -12.10 16.39 27.39
N ILE A 18 -12.81 17.37 27.92
CA ILE A 18 -12.31 18.74 28.09
C ILE A 18 -12.08 18.98 29.58
N ARG A 19 -10.87 19.41 29.94
CA ARG A 19 -10.51 19.75 31.32
C ARG A 19 -10.47 21.26 31.47
N CYS A 20 -11.27 21.81 32.39
CA CYS A 20 -11.26 23.23 32.74
C CYS A 20 -10.27 23.49 33.87
N GLY A 21 -9.60 24.64 33.83
CA GLY A 21 -8.67 25.09 34.87
C GLY A 21 -9.35 25.64 36.14
N SER A 22 -10.63 26.02 36.05
CA SER A 22 -11.46 26.54 37.16
C SER A 22 -12.69 25.66 37.38
N LEU A 23 -13.17 25.56 38.62
CA LEU A 23 -14.35 24.76 38.99
C LEU A 23 -15.68 25.37 38.49
N ASP A 24 -15.72 26.69 38.33
CA ASP A 24 -16.99 27.43 38.18
C ASP A 24 -17.20 28.04 36.79
N ALA A 25 -16.27 27.80 35.85
CA ALA A 25 -16.36 28.32 34.50
C ALA A 25 -16.63 27.19 33.49
N PRO A 26 -17.75 27.23 32.74
CA PRO A 26 -17.94 26.31 31.63
C PRO A 26 -16.82 26.50 30.59
N PRO A 27 -16.49 25.47 29.81
CA PRO A 27 -15.51 25.62 28.73
C PRO A 27 -15.96 26.75 27.80
N VAL A 28 -15.08 27.72 27.59
CA VAL A 28 -15.33 28.87 26.71
C VAL A 28 -15.22 28.40 25.25
N GLY A 29 -16.25 28.69 24.46
CA GLY A 29 -16.30 28.38 23.03
C GLY A 29 -17.13 27.15 22.69
N GLU A 30 -17.59 27.08 21.43
CA GLU A 30 -18.35 25.94 20.93
C GLU A 30 -17.39 24.78 20.63
N PRO A 31 -17.50 23.63 21.32
CA PRO A 31 -16.69 22.47 21.01
C PRO A 31 -17.16 21.87 19.68
N ARG A 32 -16.21 21.72 18.76
CA ARG A 32 -16.41 21.14 17.42
C ARG A 32 -15.57 19.88 17.32
N MET A 33 -16.14 18.84 16.73
CA MET A 33 -15.42 17.62 16.39
C MET A 33 -15.64 17.29 14.92
N VAL A 34 -14.55 16.91 14.25
CA VAL A 34 -14.56 16.53 12.83
C VAL A 34 -13.68 15.31 12.59
N LEU A 35 -14.12 14.43 11.70
CA LEU A 35 -13.33 13.34 11.16
C LEU A 35 -12.71 13.86 9.87
N VAL A 36 -11.39 13.91 9.85
CA VAL A 36 -10.61 14.44 8.75
C VAL A 36 -9.85 13.32 8.07
N GLN A 37 -9.95 13.28 6.75
CA GLN A 37 -9.08 12.49 5.89
C GLN A 37 -8.03 13.41 5.27
N THR A 38 -6.79 12.96 5.29
CA THR A 38 -5.68 13.63 4.62
C THR A 38 -5.05 12.68 3.61
N PHE A 39 -5.00 13.12 2.37
CA PHE A 39 -4.29 12.45 1.30
C PHE A 39 -3.08 13.31 0.90
N ARG A 40 -1.89 12.75 1.03
CA ARG A 40 -0.63 13.41 0.66
C ARG A 40 -0.02 12.65 -0.50
N VAL A 41 0.43 13.36 -1.53
CA VAL A 41 1.14 12.83 -2.70
C VAL A 41 2.35 13.69 -2.99
N ALA A 42 3.53 13.08 -3.11
CA ALA A 42 4.74 13.72 -3.60
C ALA A 42 4.81 13.54 -5.13
N LYS A 43 4.68 14.64 -5.86
CA LYS A 43 4.78 14.72 -7.31
C LYS A 43 6.22 15.05 -7.71
N HIS A 44 6.73 14.34 -8.71
CA HIS A 44 8.00 14.71 -9.32
C HIS A 44 7.75 15.89 -10.25
N CYS A 45 8.53 16.96 -10.13
CA CYS A 45 8.43 18.11 -11.03
C CYS A 45 9.68 18.17 -11.91
N SER A 46 9.60 17.63 -13.11
CA SER A 46 10.63 17.83 -14.15
C SER A 46 10.43 19.19 -14.82
N GLY A 47 10.90 20.27 -14.17
CA GLY A 47 10.97 21.62 -14.74
C GLY A 47 12.38 21.97 -15.24
N ILE A 48 12.48 22.89 -16.19
CA ILE A 48 13.74 23.35 -16.84
C ILE A 48 14.68 24.09 -15.86
N ASP A 49 14.19 24.49 -14.68
CA ASP A 49 15.01 25.08 -13.64
C ASP A 49 15.81 24.02 -12.86
N ARG A 50 17.09 24.30 -12.66
CA ARG A 50 18.15 23.42 -12.12
C ARG A 50 17.95 22.93 -10.67
N HIS A 51 16.74 23.04 -10.11
CA HIS A 51 16.40 22.58 -8.77
C HIS A 51 15.22 21.61 -8.82
N ASN A 52 15.56 20.33 -8.92
CA ASN A 52 14.65 19.20 -8.87
C ASN A 52 14.05 19.10 -7.46
N HIS A 53 12.87 19.67 -7.23
CA HIS A 53 12.16 19.59 -5.95
C HIS A 53 10.87 18.78 -6.11
N ASP A 54 10.70 17.77 -5.27
CA ASP A 54 9.43 17.05 -5.16
C ASP A 54 8.35 17.99 -4.62
N LYS A 55 7.33 18.27 -5.45
CA LYS A 55 6.18 19.06 -5.01
C LYS A 55 5.23 18.16 -4.24
N VAL A 56 5.04 18.44 -2.96
CA VAL A 56 4.09 17.70 -2.13
C VAL A 56 2.71 18.37 -2.22
N VAL A 57 1.73 17.63 -2.73
CA VAL A 57 0.31 18.00 -2.69
C VAL A 57 -0.31 17.34 -1.46
N ILE A 58 -1.05 18.14 -0.67
CA ILE A 58 -1.80 17.66 0.49
C ILE A 58 -3.24 18.09 0.29
N GLU A 59 -4.13 17.10 0.19
CA GLU A 59 -5.56 17.30 0.16
C GLU A 59 -6.16 16.87 1.51
N GLU A 60 -7.05 17.70 2.04
CA GLU A 60 -7.71 17.47 3.30
C GLU A 60 -9.22 17.54 3.11
N PHE A 61 -9.92 16.51 3.58
CA PHE A 61 -11.36 16.35 3.43
C PHE A 61 -11.98 16.15 4.81
N THR A 62 -12.97 16.96 5.16
CA THR A 62 -13.83 16.70 6.32
C THR A 62 -14.86 15.64 5.92
N LEU A 63 -14.70 14.42 6.44
CA LEU A 63 -15.59 13.30 6.13
C LEU A 63 -16.86 13.31 6.98
N HIS A 64 -16.75 13.80 8.20
CA HIS A 64 -17.86 13.88 9.12
C HIS A 64 -17.66 15.03 10.09
N GLN A 65 -18.74 15.72 10.40
CA GLN A 65 -18.79 16.76 11.43
C GLN A 65 -19.89 16.38 12.40
N TRP A 66 -19.53 16.19 13.67
CA TRP A 66 -20.52 15.96 14.70
C TRP A 66 -21.22 17.27 15.02
N LYS A 67 -22.49 17.18 15.44
CA LYS A 67 -23.20 18.34 15.96
C LYS A 67 -22.42 18.92 17.15
N PRO A 68 -22.46 20.25 17.35
CA PRO A 68 -21.91 20.86 18.55
C PRO A 68 -22.41 20.12 19.78
N PHE A 69 -21.54 19.90 20.75
CA PHE A 69 -21.81 19.02 21.88
C PHE A 69 -22.70 19.66 22.94
N LEU A 70 -23.92 20.02 22.56
CA LEU A 70 -24.96 20.57 23.42
C LEU A 70 -25.95 19.44 23.75
N ILE A 71 -26.16 19.16 25.05
CA ILE A 71 -27.23 18.28 25.50
C ILE A 71 -28.28 19.19 26.15
N ASP A 72 -29.41 19.41 25.48
CA ASP A 72 -30.51 20.27 25.97
C ASP A 72 -30.05 21.67 26.44
N ASP A 73 -29.24 22.36 25.63
CA ASP A 73 -28.61 23.65 25.96
C ASP A 73 -27.73 23.65 27.23
N ARG A 74 -27.32 22.47 27.70
CA ARG A 74 -26.41 22.29 28.84
C ARG A 74 -25.10 21.61 28.41
N PRO A 75 -23.95 22.01 28.99
CA PRO A 75 -22.69 21.28 28.82
C PRO A 75 -22.80 19.86 29.42
N ALA A 76 -21.99 18.93 28.91
CA ALA A 76 -21.94 17.50 29.26
C ALA A 76 -22.09 17.14 30.74
N ARG A 77 -22.33 15.84 31.01
CA ARG A 77 -22.18 15.26 32.35
C ARG A 77 -20.85 15.69 32.97
N PRO A 78 -20.85 16.54 34.02
CA PRO A 78 -19.62 16.87 34.72
C PRO A 78 -19.11 15.61 35.43
N SER A 79 -17.80 15.40 35.38
CA SER A 79 -17.13 14.43 36.25
C SER A 79 -17.42 14.75 37.72
N LEU A 80 -17.23 13.77 38.62
CA LEU A 80 -17.51 13.86 40.06
C LEU A 80 -16.93 15.13 40.75
N HIS A 81 -15.88 15.73 40.16
CA HIS A 81 -15.18 16.91 40.70
C HIS A 81 -15.46 18.21 39.91
N GLY A 82 -16.37 18.21 38.93
CA GLY A 82 -16.74 19.39 38.13
C GLY A 82 -15.69 19.90 37.13
N ARG A 83 -14.46 19.37 37.14
CA ARG A 83 -13.33 19.90 36.33
C ARG A 83 -13.16 19.28 34.94
N THR A 84 -13.81 18.15 34.68
CA THR A 84 -13.75 17.46 33.39
C THR A 84 -15.14 17.23 32.86
N TYR A 85 -15.35 17.61 31.61
CA TYR A 85 -16.57 17.39 30.85
C TYR A 85 -16.31 16.30 29.81
N GLU A 86 -17.21 15.32 29.74
CA GLU A 86 -17.09 14.19 28.81
C GLU A 86 -18.27 14.11 27.85
N TRP A 87 -17.98 14.08 26.55
CA TRP A 87 -18.99 13.91 25.50
C TRP A 87 -18.78 12.59 24.77
N PRO A 88 -19.68 11.61 24.94
CA PRO A 88 -19.62 10.39 24.18
C PRO A 88 -19.98 10.67 22.73
N PHE A 89 -19.30 9.99 21.82
CA PHE A 89 -19.65 9.99 20.41
C PHE A 89 -19.59 8.58 19.84
N GLU A 90 -20.32 8.40 18.76
CA GLU A 90 -20.32 7.20 17.97
C GLU A 90 -20.15 7.59 16.51
N PHE A 91 -19.41 6.77 15.77
CA PHE A 91 -19.28 6.93 14.34
C PHE A 91 -19.07 5.56 13.70
N LEU A 92 -20.00 5.21 12.82
CA LEU A 92 -19.88 4.06 11.96
C LEU A 92 -19.06 4.43 10.73
N VAL A 93 -17.88 3.82 10.61
CA VAL A 93 -17.03 4.00 9.43
C VAL A 93 -17.75 3.37 8.22
N PRO A 94 -18.07 4.16 7.18
CA PRO A 94 -18.75 3.62 5.99
C PRO A 94 -17.97 2.46 5.38
N GLY A 95 -18.65 1.42 4.90
CA GLY A 95 -17.98 0.23 4.34
C GLY A 95 -17.07 0.54 3.14
N ASN A 96 -17.41 1.56 2.36
CA ASN A 96 -16.64 2.04 1.21
C ASN A 96 -15.48 3.00 1.57
N GLN A 97 -15.32 3.37 2.85
CA GLN A 97 -14.25 4.24 3.27
C GLN A 97 -12.90 3.56 3.05
N LYS A 98 -11.99 4.26 2.38
CA LYS A 98 -10.68 3.72 1.95
C LYS A 98 -9.81 3.32 3.15
N GLU A 99 -9.00 2.29 2.96
CA GLU A 99 -8.05 1.82 3.95
C GLU A 99 -6.93 2.86 4.17
N SER A 100 -6.52 3.02 5.42
CA SER A 100 -5.38 3.86 5.77
C SER A 100 -4.08 3.24 5.31
N PHE A 101 -3.23 4.07 4.71
CA PHE A 101 -1.93 3.66 4.23
C PHE A 101 -0.87 4.69 4.61
N ARG A 102 0.20 4.22 5.27
CA ARG A 102 1.32 5.06 5.76
C ARG A 102 2.63 4.33 5.48
N GLY A 103 3.70 5.10 5.28
CA GLY A 103 5.06 4.57 5.18
C GLY A 103 5.64 4.58 3.77
N CYS A 104 4.82 4.75 2.73
CA CYS A 104 5.32 5.04 1.39
C CYS A 104 5.89 6.47 1.33
N ARG A 105 7.00 6.64 0.61
CA ARG A 105 7.64 7.95 0.39
C ARG A 105 6.78 8.88 -0.46
N ARG A 106 6.02 8.32 -1.42
CA ARG A 106 5.30 9.10 -2.42
C ARG A 106 3.86 9.40 -2.07
N CYS A 107 3.21 8.60 -1.22
CA CYS A 107 1.84 8.88 -0.85
C CYS A 107 1.49 8.43 0.56
N ARG A 108 0.43 9.02 1.10
CA ARG A 108 -0.10 8.68 2.42
C ARG A 108 -1.59 9.00 2.47
N LEU A 109 -2.37 8.04 2.95
CA LEU A 109 -3.78 8.23 3.29
C LEU A 109 -3.96 8.03 4.79
N ALA A 110 -4.34 9.09 5.48
CA ALA A 110 -4.46 9.10 6.93
C ALA A 110 -5.79 9.70 7.38
N TYR A 111 -6.30 9.17 8.49
CA TYR A 111 -7.49 9.67 9.15
C TYR A 111 -7.11 10.22 10.52
N ARG A 112 -7.84 11.23 10.97
CA ARG A 112 -7.74 11.77 12.33
C ARG A 112 -9.09 12.32 12.77
N ILE A 113 -9.42 12.12 14.03
CA ILE A 113 -10.46 12.91 14.68
C ILE A 113 -9.80 14.16 15.22
N GLU A 114 -10.38 15.32 14.95
CA GLU A 114 -9.95 16.57 15.51
C GLU A 114 -11.06 17.14 16.40
N ALA A 115 -10.65 17.62 17.56
CA ALA A 115 -11.48 18.40 18.45
C ALA A 115 -10.92 19.82 18.53
N SER A 116 -11.79 20.82 18.41
CA SER A 116 -11.41 22.22 18.54
C SER A 116 -12.47 22.99 19.30
N THR A 117 -12.07 23.94 20.14
CA THR A 117 -12.96 24.97 20.69
C THR A 117 -12.76 26.24 19.88
N ALA A 118 -13.84 26.83 19.37
CA ALA A 118 -13.79 28.12 18.70
C ALA A 118 -14.31 29.22 19.64
N ASP A 119 -13.50 30.25 19.84
CA ASP A 119 -13.75 31.39 20.73
C ASP A 119 -13.75 32.72 19.95
N GLY A 120 -14.73 32.91 19.07
CA GLY A 120 -14.90 34.19 18.36
C GLY A 120 -13.71 34.57 17.47
N ALA A 121 -12.72 35.29 18.01
CA ALA A 121 -11.72 36.06 17.25
C ALA A 121 -10.27 35.51 17.24
N SER A 122 -9.81 34.60 18.13
CA SER A 122 -8.44 34.06 17.99
C SER A 122 -8.11 32.81 18.82
N ILE A 123 -7.41 31.88 18.15
CA ILE A 123 -6.73 30.65 18.61
C ILE A 123 -7.66 29.49 19.01
N ASN A 124 -8.09 28.77 17.97
CA ASN A 124 -8.64 27.42 18.07
C ASN A 124 -7.65 26.51 18.82
N THR A 125 -7.92 26.18 20.07
CA THR A 125 -7.23 25.07 20.73
C THR A 125 -7.62 23.80 19.99
N ARG A 126 -6.71 23.25 19.18
CA ARG A 126 -6.94 22.05 18.36
C ARG A 126 -6.17 20.88 18.96
N SER A 127 -6.87 19.78 19.19
CA SER A 127 -6.28 18.49 19.52
C SER A 127 -6.73 17.48 18.49
N TYR A 128 -5.89 16.50 18.16
CA TYR A 128 -6.29 15.45 17.24
C TYR A 128 -5.78 14.09 17.69
N VAL A 129 -6.54 13.06 17.30
CA VAL A 129 -6.20 11.65 17.51
C VAL A 129 -6.16 10.98 16.14
N PRO A 130 -5.02 10.42 15.72
CA PRO A 130 -4.94 9.68 14.45
C PRO A 130 -5.77 8.39 14.55
N ILE A 131 -6.47 8.06 13.47
CA ILE A 131 -7.21 6.80 13.34
C ILE A 131 -6.64 6.02 12.18
N ARG A 132 -6.64 4.70 12.34
CA ARG A 132 -6.29 3.76 11.30
C ARG A 132 -7.51 2.91 10.94
N ILE A 133 -7.92 3.01 9.70
CA ILE A 133 -8.92 2.14 9.07
C ILE A 133 -8.14 1.03 8.38
N THR A 134 -8.45 -0.22 8.72
CA THR A 134 -7.93 -1.42 8.06
C THR A 134 -9.10 -2.23 7.53
N ARG A 135 -8.98 -2.77 6.32
CA ARG A 135 -10.07 -3.53 5.68
C ARG A 135 -9.71 -5.01 5.60
N CYS A 136 -10.73 -5.83 5.65
CA CYS A 136 -10.58 -7.23 5.27
C CYS A 136 -10.38 -7.29 3.75
N PRO A 137 -9.48 -8.16 3.26
CA PRO A 137 -9.38 -8.43 1.83
C PRO A 137 -10.74 -8.92 1.28
N PRO A 138 -11.15 -8.50 0.07
CA PRO A 138 -12.33 -9.06 -0.57
C PRO A 138 -12.15 -10.55 -0.88
N ILE A 139 -13.25 -11.26 -1.13
CA ILE A 139 -13.21 -12.70 -1.47
C ILE A 139 -12.40 -12.95 -2.74
N SER A 140 -12.43 -12.03 -3.71
CA SER A 140 -11.59 -12.12 -4.92
C SER A 140 -10.09 -12.12 -4.61
N SER A 141 -9.66 -11.69 -3.42
CA SER A 141 -8.26 -11.81 -3.00
C SER A 141 -7.82 -13.24 -2.71
N TYR A 142 -8.73 -14.22 -2.58
CA TYR A 142 -8.36 -15.63 -2.42
C TYR A 142 -7.70 -16.21 -3.68
N GLU A 143 -8.04 -15.71 -4.86
CA GLU A 143 -7.36 -16.07 -6.13
C GLU A 143 -5.85 -15.72 -6.10
N LEU A 144 -5.45 -14.83 -5.18
CA LEU A 144 -4.05 -14.47 -4.97
C LEU A 144 -3.28 -15.50 -4.15
N MET A 145 -3.96 -16.50 -3.58
CA MET A 145 -3.33 -17.61 -2.89
C MET A 145 -3.04 -18.78 -3.83
N ASP A 146 -3.48 -18.72 -5.09
CA ASP A 146 -3.22 -19.78 -6.05
C ASP A 146 -1.78 -19.71 -6.59
N PRO A 147 -1.11 -20.86 -6.76
CA PRO A 147 0.20 -20.92 -7.40
C PRO A 147 0.17 -20.40 -8.82
N LEU A 148 1.29 -19.82 -9.25
CA LEU A 148 1.45 -19.32 -10.60
C LEU A 148 2.79 -19.77 -11.16
N THR A 149 2.77 -20.23 -12.41
CA THR A 149 3.97 -20.59 -13.18
C THR A 149 4.01 -19.80 -14.49
N THR A 150 5.15 -19.20 -14.79
CA THR A 150 5.47 -18.60 -16.08
C THR A 150 6.57 -19.42 -16.74
N SER A 151 6.45 -19.69 -18.03
CA SER A 151 7.48 -20.38 -18.80
C SER A 151 7.62 -19.78 -20.19
N GLY A 152 8.75 -19.97 -20.83
CA GLY A 152 8.93 -19.48 -22.19
C GLY A 152 10.30 -19.78 -22.74
N LYS A 153 10.66 -19.03 -23.78
CA LYS A 153 11.94 -19.14 -24.46
C LYS A 153 12.61 -17.79 -24.60
N TRP A 154 13.84 -17.66 -24.14
CA TRP A 154 14.71 -16.50 -24.37
C TRP A 154 15.66 -16.75 -25.53
N ALA A 155 15.89 -15.71 -26.34
CA ALA A 155 16.82 -15.73 -27.48
C ALA A 155 16.71 -16.97 -28.39
N GLY A 156 15.50 -17.53 -28.51
CA GLY A 156 15.21 -18.72 -29.32
C GLY A 156 15.94 -20.01 -28.90
N SER A 157 16.74 -20.01 -27.84
CA SER A 157 17.67 -21.10 -27.50
C SER A 157 17.69 -21.47 -26.02
N ILE A 158 17.01 -20.70 -25.16
CA ILE A 158 16.97 -20.96 -23.73
C ILE A 158 15.53 -21.11 -23.29
N ASN A 159 15.13 -22.29 -22.85
CA ASN A 159 13.83 -22.48 -22.21
C ASN A 159 13.94 -22.08 -20.74
N PHE A 160 12.95 -21.37 -20.22
CA PHE A 160 12.87 -21.01 -18.81
C PHE A 160 11.50 -21.36 -18.23
N SER A 161 11.46 -21.62 -16.93
CA SER A 161 10.23 -21.59 -16.14
C SER A 161 10.52 -20.99 -14.76
N ALA A 162 9.54 -20.30 -14.19
CA ALA A 162 9.57 -19.79 -12.84
C ALA A 162 8.17 -19.88 -12.24
N SER A 163 8.05 -20.36 -11.02
CA SER A 163 6.79 -20.48 -10.30
C SER A 163 6.88 -19.88 -8.90
N ILE A 164 5.73 -19.41 -8.42
CA ILE A 164 5.51 -18.93 -7.06
C ILE A 164 4.29 -19.64 -6.47
N LEU A 165 4.27 -19.84 -5.15
CA LEU A 165 3.14 -20.48 -4.48
C LEU A 165 1.94 -19.57 -4.29
N HIS A 166 2.19 -18.28 -4.01
CA HIS A 166 1.14 -17.30 -3.74
C HIS A 166 1.52 -15.95 -4.35
N LYS A 167 0.53 -15.23 -4.87
CA LYS A 167 0.65 -13.86 -5.38
C LYS A 167 0.52 -12.84 -4.25
N ALA A 168 -0.31 -13.08 -3.24
CA ALA A 168 -0.41 -12.19 -2.09
C ALA A 168 0.68 -12.53 -1.06
N ILE A 169 1.62 -11.59 -0.84
CA ILE A 169 2.73 -11.79 0.10
C ILE A 169 2.70 -10.66 1.14
N PRO A 170 2.77 -10.98 2.44
CA PRO A 170 2.93 -9.95 3.47
C PRO A 170 4.25 -9.20 3.31
N LEU A 171 4.23 -7.90 3.61
CA LEU A 171 5.46 -7.14 3.81
C LEU A 171 6.37 -7.83 4.84
N GLY A 172 7.66 -7.98 4.54
CA GLY A 172 8.60 -8.71 5.38
C GLY A 172 8.45 -10.24 5.33
N GLY A 173 7.60 -10.76 4.45
CA GLY A 173 7.40 -12.18 4.20
C GLY A 173 8.47 -12.80 3.32
N LEU A 174 8.23 -14.06 2.96
CA LEU A 174 9.06 -14.83 2.03
C LEU A 174 8.25 -15.14 0.77
N ILE A 175 8.91 -15.12 -0.39
CA ILE A 175 8.35 -15.56 -1.66
C ILE A 175 9.00 -16.91 -1.98
N PRO A 176 8.30 -18.04 -1.80
CA PRO A 176 8.80 -19.33 -2.23
C PRO A 176 8.78 -19.39 -3.76
N VAL A 177 9.93 -19.64 -4.36
CA VAL A 177 10.10 -19.73 -5.81
C VAL A 177 10.75 -21.04 -6.22
N GLU A 178 10.30 -21.57 -7.36
CA GLU A 178 10.97 -22.64 -8.09
C GLU A 178 11.25 -22.15 -9.51
N ALA A 179 12.48 -22.31 -9.98
CA ALA A 179 12.91 -21.78 -11.27
C ALA A 179 13.82 -22.75 -12.01
N HIS A 180 13.64 -22.83 -13.32
CA HIS A 180 14.41 -23.69 -14.19
C HIS A 180 14.88 -22.92 -15.41
N ILE A 181 16.11 -23.17 -15.84
CA ILE A 181 16.61 -22.76 -17.15
C ILE A 181 17.22 -23.98 -17.84
N ASN A 182 16.82 -24.21 -19.08
CA ASN A 182 17.38 -25.26 -19.94
C ASN A 182 17.94 -24.60 -21.20
N ASN A 183 19.24 -24.71 -21.39
CA ASN A 183 19.92 -24.28 -22.58
C ASN A 183 19.84 -25.36 -23.68
N LEU A 184 19.35 -24.96 -24.85
CA LEU A 184 19.21 -25.83 -26.01
C LEU A 184 20.39 -25.73 -26.98
N ASP A 185 21.23 -24.70 -26.83
CA ASP A 185 22.33 -24.38 -27.74
C ASP A 185 23.68 -24.49 -26.99
N PRO A 186 24.55 -25.44 -27.36
CA PRO A 186 25.86 -25.63 -26.72
C PRO A 186 26.76 -24.39 -26.73
N GLY A 187 26.55 -23.44 -27.66
CA GLY A 187 27.32 -22.19 -27.76
C GLY A 187 26.87 -21.07 -26.82
N THR A 188 25.82 -21.29 -26.03
CA THR A 188 25.27 -20.29 -25.11
C THR A 188 25.67 -20.60 -23.66
N LEU A 189 26.08 -19.58 -22.91
CA LEU A 189 26.50 -19.72 -21.50
C LEU A 189 25.62 -18.85 -20.62
N ILE A 190 25.23 -19.38 -19.47
CA ILE A 190 24.48 -18.63 -18.46
C ILE A 190 25.49 -18.13 -17.43
N MET A 191 25.78 -16.84 -17.45
CA MET A 191 26.77 -16.23 -16.55
C MET A 191 26.16 -15.92 -15.19
N LYS A 192 24.96 -15.34 -15.20
CA LYS A 192 24.24 -14.92 -13.99
C LYS A 192 22.76 -15.22 -14.15
N ALA A 193 22.09 -15.54 -13.05
CA ALA A 193 20.65 -15.59 -12.99
C ALA A 193 20.20 -14.88 -11.70
N ARG A 194 19.05 -14.20 -11.76
CA ARG A 194 18.54 -13.41 -10.64
C ARG A 194 17.02 -13.28 -10.66
N PHE A 195 16.47 -13.06 -9.49
CA PHE A 195 15.15 -12.45 -9.33
C PHE A 195 15.30 -10.99 -8.92
N TYR A 196 14.40 -10.12 -9.36
CA TYR A 196 14.29 -8.79 -8.79
C TYR A 196 12.83 -8.34 -8.71
N LEU A 197 12.54 -7.53 -7.70
CA LEU A 197 11.20 -7.00 -7.46
C LEU A 197 11.11 -5.56 -7.98
N LEU A 198 10.24 -5.33 -8.94
CA LEU A 198 10.00 -4.01 -9.54
C LEU A 198 8.75 -3.39 -8.93
N GLU A 199 8.91 -2.25 -8.26
CA GLU A 199 7.80 -1.43 -7.74
C GLU A 199 7.48 -0.34 -8.76
N THR A 200 6.23 -0.31 -9.22
CA THR A 200 5.70 0.63 -10.20
C THR A 200 4.72 1.59 -9.54
N HIS A 201 4.92 2.89 -9.78
CA HIS A 201 4.11 3.98 -9.25
C HIS A 201 3.43 4.68 -10.41
N VAL A 202 2.12 4.84 -10.33
CA VAL A 202 1.35 5.59 -11.32
C VAL A 202 0.57 6.67 -10.59
N ALA A 203 0.70 7.92 -11.02
CA ALA A 203 -0.08 9.03 -10.48
C ALA A 203 -0.73 9.83 -11.61
N HIS A 204 -2.06 9.91 -11.61
CA HIS A 204 -2.81 10.76 -12.53
C HIS A 204 -2.84 12.19 -11.98
N THR A 205 -2.14 13.11 -12.65
CA THR A 205 -1.99 14.51 -12.24
C THR A 205 -3.09 15.37 -12.81
N ASN A 206 -4.14 15.62 -12.02
CA ASN A 206 -5.29 16.48 -12.38
C ASN A 206 -6.08 16.00 -13.62
N SER A 207 -7.33 16.44 -13.74
CA SER A 207 -8.24 16.00 -14.80
C SER A 207 -7.88 16.46 -16.23
N SER A 208 -6.84 17.29 -16.38
CA SER A 208 -6.47 17.93 -17.65
C SER A 208 -5.18 17.40 -18.29
N GLU A 209 -4.36 16.61 -17.59
CA GLU A 209 -3.12 16.07 -18.15
C GLU A 209 -3.37 14.67 -18.72
N THR A 210 -2.97 14.47 -19.98
CA THR A 210 -3.25 13.25 -20.74
C THR A 210 -2.37 12.07 -20.36
N ASN A 211 -1.24 12.30 -19.68
CA ASN A 211 -0.25 11.27 -19.36
C ASN A 211 -0.05 11.15 -17.84
N PRO A 212 -0.22 9.96 -17.26
CA PRO A 212 0.11 9.74 -15.85
C PRO A 212 1.60 9.86 -15.61
N GLU A 213 1.97 10.35 -14.43
CA GLU A 213 3.34 10.26 -13.95
C GLU A 213 3.66 8.79 -13.65
N TYR A 214 4.71 8.26 -14.28
CA TYR A 214 5.13 6.87 -14.15
C TYR A 214 6.53 6.81 -13.57
N LEU A 215 6.71 6.07 -12.48
CA LEU A 215 8.01 5.85 -11.86
C LEU A 215 8.18 4.38 -11.49
N GLN A 216 9.34 3.83 -11.80
CA GLN A 216 9.72 2.48 -11.44
C GLN A 216 10.98 2.48 -10.58
N ARG A 217 11.08 1.53 -9.67
CA ARG A 217 12.32 1.25 -8.96
C ARG A 217 12.45 -0.25 -8.66
N ILE A 218 13.68 -0.74 -8.72
CA ILE A 218 14.01 -2.05 -8.19
C ILE A 218 14.06 -1.92 -6.66
N VAL A 219 13.23 -2.70 -5.97
CA VAL A 219 13.15 -2.71 -4.50
C VAL A 219 14.28 -3.55 -3.92
N ILE A 220 14.48 -4.73 -4.50
CA ILE A 220 15.44 -5.74 -4.04
C ILE A 220 15.75 -6.71 -5.19
N GLU A 221 16.92 -7.33 -5.13
CA GLU A 221 17.42 -8.31 -6.08
C GLU A 221 18.02 -9.50 -5.33
N TRP A 222 17.77 -10.71 -5.84
CA TRP A 222 18.30 -11.97 -5.33
C TRP A 222 19.06 -12.69 -6.43
N SER A 223 20.37 -12.85 -6.24
CA SER A 223 21.21 -13.61 -7.16
C SER A 223 21.00 -15.11 -6.97
N LEU A 224 21.00 -15.85 -8.08
CA LEU A 224 20.91 -17.30 -8.09
C LEU A 224 22.28 -17.89 -8.43
N ASP A 225 22.65 -18.97 -7.74
CA ASP A 225 23.94 -19.62 -7.96
C ASP A 225 23.99 -20.30 -9.33
N THR A 226 24.88 -19.82 -10.18
CA THR A 226 25.17 -20.37 -11.52
C THR A 226 26.50 -21.13 -11.55
N CYS A 227 26.97 -21.64 -10.40
CA CYS A 227 28.36 -22.06 -10.20
C CYS A 227 28.95 -22.94 -11.33
N GLY A 228 29.90 -22.33 -12.06
CA GLY A 228 31.20 -22.84 -12.52
C GLY A 228 31.25 -23.88 -13.63
N ASP A 229 30.23 -24.71 -13.76
CA ASP A 229 30.20 -25.79 -14.73
C ASP A 229 29.37 -25.37 -15.94
N PHE A 230 29.85 -25.69 -17.14
CA PHE A 230 29.08 -25.61 -18.38
C PHE A 230 27.89 -26.58 -18.31
N LYS A 231 26.81 -26.17 -17.63
CA LYS A 231 25.60 -26.96 -17.43
C LYS A 231 24.56 -26.64 -18.49
N GLN A 232 23.98 -27.69 -19.04
CA GLN A 232 22.87 -27.59 -19.97
C GLN A 232 21.57 -27.17 -19.27
N SER A 233 21.44 -27.44 -17.98
CA SER A 233 20.26 -27.08 -17.19
C SER A 233 20.61 -26.56 -15.80
N TYR A 234 19.78 -25.64 -15.32
CA TYR A 234 19.85 -25.06 -13.99
C TYR A 234 18.47 -25.16 -13.35
N ALA A 235 18.45 -25.50 -12.06
CA ALA A 235 17.24 -25.57 -11.26
C ALA A 235 17.51 -24.92 -9.90
N TRP A 236 16.59 -24.06 -9.46
CA TRP A 236 16.65 -23.38 -8.18
C TRP A 236 15.34 -23.52 -7.44
N GLN A 237 15.45 -23.75 -6.14
CA GLN A 237 14.33 -23.68 -5.20
C GLN A 237 14.77 -22.80 -4.04
N GLN A 238 14.16 -21.63 -3.89
CA GLN A 238 14.59 -20.60 -2.93
C GLN A 238 13.40 -19.91 -2.27
N CYS A 239 13.66 -19.25 -1.15
CA CYS A 239 12.72 -18.35 -0.50
C CYS A 239 13.30 -16.94 -0.54
N LEU A 240 12.70 -16.06 -1.34
CA LEU A 240 13.14 -14.69 -1.52
C LEU A 240 12.60 -13.81 -0.38
N ASP A 241 13.46 -13.11 0.34
CA ASP A 241 13.09 -12.32 1.52
C ASP A 241 12.64 -10.89 1.18
N LEU A 242 11.40 -10.55 1.49
CA LEU A 242 10.91 -9.20 1.26
C LEU A 242 11.40 -8.23 2.34
N PRO A 243 11.68 -6.96 1.99
CA PRO A 243 11.97 -5.93 2.97
C PRO A 243 10.85 -5.80 4.00
N ARG A 244 11.22 -5.65 5.27
CA ARG A 244 10.27 -5.52 6.39
C ARG A 244 9.76 -4.09 6.58
N VAL A 245 10.48 -3.11 6.04
CA VAL A 245 10.23 -1.68 6.27
C VAL A 245 9.44 -1.11 5.10
N VAL A 246 8.28 -0.50 5.39
CA VAL A 246 7.39 0.09 4.36
C VAL A 246 8.12 1.13 3.48
N GLY A 247 9.04 1.90 4.06
CA GLY A 247 9.84 2.87 3.31
C GLY A 247 10.82 2.25 2.31
N GLN A 248 11.12 0.95 2.44
CA GLN A 248 11.93 0.19 1.49
C GLN A 248 11.04 -0.49 0.45
N CYS A 249 9.97 -1.15 0.87
CA CYS A 249 8.97 -1.79 0.01
C CYS A 249 7.57 -1.35 0.43
N SER A 250 6.86 -0.65 -0.44
CA SER A 250 5.51 -0.18 -0.11
C SER A 250 4.48 -1.29 -0.37
N PRO A 251 3.33 -1.31 0.31
CA PRO A 251 2.22 -2.17 -0.09
C PRO A 251 1.57 -1.71 -1.39
N ASP A 252 0.90 -2.63 -2.07
CA ASP A 252 0.06 -2.39 -3.22
C ASP A 252 -1.21 -1.62 -2.83
N PHE A 253 -1.58 -0.62 -3.62
CA PHE A 253 -2.87 0.07 -3.48
C PHE A 253 -3.25 0.79 -4.78
N SER A 254 -4.52 1.21 -4.85
CA SER A 254 -5.02 2.11 -5.90
C SER A 254 -6.11 3.01 -5.32
N VAL A 255 -5.79 4.29 -5.11
CA VAL A 255 -6.66 5.27 -4.46
C VAL A 255 -6.42 6.67 -5.02
N TYR A 256 -7.48 7.43 -5.30
CA TYR A 256 -7.43 8.82 -5.77
C TYR A 256 -6.52 9.04 -6.99
N GLY A 257 -6.58 8.13 -7.97
CA GLY A 257 -5.76 8.23 -9.18
C GLY A 257 -4.27 7.96 -8.95
N VAL A 258 -3.89 7.45 -7.78
CA VAL A 258 -2.53 6.98 -7.49
C VAL A 258 -2.56 5.49 -7.27
N SER A 259 -1.66 4.75 -7.91
CA SER A 259 -1.49 3.32 -7.71
C SER A 259 -0.03 2.94 -7.49
N MET A 260 0.12 1.85 -6.76
CA MET A 260 1.40 1.18 -6.52
C MET A 260 1.21 -0.31 -6.75
N SER A 261 2.13 -0.91 -7.48
CA SER A 261 2.10 -2.34 -7.80
C SER A 261 3.48 -2.95 -7.88
N HIS A 262 3.57 -4.25 -7.61
CA HIS A 262 4.82 -5.00 -7.68
C HIS A 262 4.79 -6.10 -8.73
N THR A 263 5.90 -6.25 -9.45
CA THR A 263 6.14 -7.35 -10.39
C THR A 263 7.45 -8.04 -10.02
N LEU A 264 7.41 -9.36 -9.85
CA LEU A 264 8.61 -10.18 -9.68
C LEU A 264 9.13 -10.57 -11.07
N HIS A 265 10.39 -10.26 -11.33
CA HIS A 265 11.06 -10.56 -12.59
C HIS A 265 12.07 -11.68 -12.42
N PHE A 266 12.11 -12.59 -13.40
CA PHE A 266 13.17 -13.58 -13.53
C PHE A 266 14.05 -13.20 -14.74
N ALA A 267 15.35 -13.05 -14.49
CA ALA A 267 16.30 -12.63 -15.51
C ALA A 267 17.60 -13.43 -15.43
N ALA A 268 18.28 -13.53 -16.56
CA ALA A 268 19.59 -14.14 -16.68
C ALA A 268 20.48 -13.32 -17.63
N THR A 269 21.77 -13.29 -17.34
CA THR A 269 22.78 -12.77 -18.25
C THR A 269 23.43 -13.95 -18.95
N ILE A 270 23.40 -13.92 -20.27
CA ILE A 270 23.95 -14.98 -21.12
C ILE A 270 25.08 -14.47 -21.99
N VAL A 271 25.99 -15.35 -22.37
CA VAL A 271 26.99 -15.10 -23.40
C VAL A 271 26.71 -16.03 -24.56
N LYS A 272 26.48 -15.46 -25.74
CA LYS A 272 26.27 -16.19 -26.98
C LYS A 272 27.18 -15.61 -28.06
N ASP A 273 27.96 -16.45 -28.72
CA ASP A 273 28.91 -16.05 -29.76
C ASP A 273 29.88 -14.93 -29.32
N GLY A 274 30.25 -14.93 -28.03
CA GLY A 274 31.11 -13.90 -27.43
C GLY A 274 30.42 -12.58 -27.07
N VAL A 275 29.11 -12.46 -27.29
CA VAL A 275 28.30 -11.29 -26.93
C VAL A 275 27.52 -11.56 -25.64
N GLU A 276 27.64 -10.66 -24.67
CA GLU A 276 26.86 -10.68 -23.43
C GLU A 276 25.48 -10.04 -23.66
N LEU A 277 24.41 -10.73 -23.25
CA LEU A 277 23.03 -10.30 -23.38
C LEU A 277 22.27 -10.54 -22.07
N GLU A 278 21.54 -9.54 -21.58
CA GLU A 278 20.56 -9.75 -20.52
C GLU A 278 19.23 -10.18 -21.12
N VAL A 279 18.73 -11.32 -20.68
CA VAL A 279 17.41 -11.84 -21.02
C VAL A 279 16.56 -11.89 -19.76
N GLY A 280 15.27 -11.61 -19.91
CA GLY A 280 14.35 -11.67 -18.79
C GLY A 280 12.94 -11.52 -19.25
N LYS A 281 12.01 -12.00 -18.44
CA LYS A 281 10.59 -11.71 -18.59
C LYS A 281 10.05 -11.34 -17.22
N SER A 282 9.16 -10.34 -17.17
CA SER A 282 8.20 -10.27 -16.07
C SER A 282 7.41 -11.59 -16.07
N ALA A 283 6.99 -12.05 -14.91
CA ALA A 283 5.98 -13.12 -14.84
C ALA A 283 4.59 -12.64 -15.36
N ASP A 284 4.52 -11.60 -16.21
CA ASP A 284 3.30 -11.08 -16.82
C ASP A 284 2.98 -11.86 -18.09
N TYR A 285 1.74 -12.32 -18.20
CA TYR A 285 1.12 -12.75 -19.44
C TYR A 285 -0.02 -11.76 -19.75
N GLY A 286 -0.29 -11.35 -21.00
CA GLY A 286 0.22 -11.81 -22.28
C GLY A 286 0.03 -10.76 -23.40
N GLU A 287 0.61 -11.06 -24.55
CA GLU A 287 0.49 -10.24 -25.76
C GLU A 287 -0.88 -10.51 -26.42
N THR A 288 -1.76 -9.51 -26.42
CA THR A 288 -2.80 -9.37 -27.45
C THR A 288 -2.66 -7.98 -28.07
N SER A 289 -2.38 -8.01 -29.37
CA SER A 289 -2.69 -6.95 -30.31
C SER A 289 -4.07 -6.35 -30.07
N GLY A 290 -4.16 -5.01 -30.05
CA GLY A 290 -5.43 -4.30 -30.22
C GLY A 290 -5.79 -3.37 -29.06
N LEU A 291 -5.83 -2.08 -29.36
CA LEU A 291 -6.51 -1.06 -28.57
C LEU A 291 -7.89 -1.56 -28.11
N THR A 292 -8.11 -1.69 -26.81
CA THR A 292 -9.40 -1.33 -26.17
C THR A 292 -9.24 -1.17 -24.66
N ARG A 293 -9.80 -0.06 -24.19
CA ARG A 293 -9.95 0.39 -22.82
C ARG A 293 -10.84 -0.61 -22.05
N SER A 294 -10.35 -1.20 -20.96
CA SER A 294 -11.21 -1.83 -19.95
C SER A 294 -10.66 -1.56 -18.55
N SER A 295 -11.57 -1.25 -17.63
CA SER A 295 -11.34 -0.75 -16.28
C SER A 295 -11.26 -1.86 -15.23
N ASP A 296 -10.51 -2.94 -15.50
CA ASP A 296 -10.41 -4.07 -14.58
C ASP A 296 -8.97 -4.24 -14.10
N ALA A 297 -8.76 -3.98 -12.82
CA ALA A 297 -7.48 -4.07 -12.11
C ALA A 297 -7.12 -5.53 -11.74
N HIS A 298 -7.40 -6.50 -12.62
CA HIS A 298 -7.33 -7.93 -12.31
C HIS A 298 -6.08 -8.67 -12.84
N ASP A 299 -5.21 -8.03 -13.61
CA ASP A 299 -3.95 -8.65 -14.06
C ASP A 299 -2.76 -8.19 -13.21
N LYS A 300 -2.63 -8.74 -11.99
CA LYS A 300 -1.49 -8.47 -11.09
C LYS A 300 -0.93 -9.76 -10.48
N LEU A 301 0.39 -9.87 -10.45
CA LEU A 301 1.13 -11.09 -10.10
C LEU A 301 1.61 -11.14 -8.66
N MET A 302 1.74 -9.99 -8.03
CA MET A 302 2.12 -9.92 -6.64
C MET A 302 1.38 -8.77 -5.96
N TYR A 303 0.70 -9.08 -4.87
CA TYR A 303 0.07 -8.11 -4.00
C TYR A 303 0.88 -8.07 -2.71
N ILE A 304 1.69 -7.03 -2.55
CA ILE A 304 2.35 -6.81 -1.28
C ILE A 304 1.33 -6.17 -0.35
N THR A 305 0.91 -6.92 0.66
CA THR A 305 -0.07 -6.46 1.62
C THR A 305 0.61 -6.18 2.95
N GLU A 306 0.20 -5.12 3.65
CA GLU A 306 0.52 -5.00 5.06
C GLU A 306 -0.41 -5.94 5.84
N ILE A 307 -0.07 -7.22 5.92
CA ILE A 307 -0.84 -8.16 6.75
C ILE A 307 -0.59 -7.80 8.21
N ARG A 308 -1.62 -7.24 8.86
CA ARG A 308 -1.66 -7.21 10.32
C ARG A 308 -2.45 -8.41 10.78
N TYR A 309 -1.74 -9.40 11.32
CA TYR A 309 -2.36 -10.37 12.22
C TYR A 309 -2.96 -9.59 13.38
N GLN A 310 -4.29 -9.43 13.40
CA GLN A 310 -4.97 -9.32 14.68
C GLN A 310 -4.93 -10.72 15.27
N SER A 311 -4.06 -10.91 16.27
CA SER A 311 -4.23 -12.01 17.20
C SER A 311 -5.68 -11.95 17.69
N ILE A 312 -6.43 -13.00 17.42
CA ILE A 312 -7.70 -13.28 18.11
C ILE A 312 -7.40 -13.53 19.58
#